data_AF-A0A6C8YZ20-F1
#
_entry.id   AF-A0A6C8YZ20-F1
#
_cell.length_a   1.000
_cell.length_b   1.000
_cell.length_c   1.000
_cell.angle_alpha   90.00
_cell.angle_beta   90.00
_cell.angle_gamma   90.00
#
_symmetry.space_group_name_H-M   'P 1'
#
loop_
_entity.id
_entity.type
_entity.pdbx_description
1 polymer ?
#
loop_
_entity_poly.entity_id
_entity_poly.type
_entity_poly.pdbx_seq_one_letter_code
_entity_poly.pdbx_strand_id
1 'polypeptide(L)' 'MTLFAANPNENLLPYDGIVNDFGQVFDNPADEPNALYRHFLTQLPWQPDVVTIFGKTHVTHRQIVWMSKNDYHY' A
#
# COMPACT_ATOMS: atom_id res chain seq x y z
N MET A 1 18.37 -15.05 12.64
CA MET A 1 17.35 -16.10 12.82
C MET A 1 16.02 -15.42 13.06
N THR A 2 15.04 -15.61 12.19
CA THR A 2 13.67 -15.14 12.36
C THR A 2 12.92 -16.15 13.22
N LEU A 3 12.55 -15.75 14.45
CA LEU A 3 11.92 -16.66 15.43
C LEU A 3 10.48 -17.08 15.02
N PHE A 4 9.86 -16.31 14.12
CA PHE A 4 8.54 -16.57 13.55
C PHE A 4 8.60 -16.21 12.06
N ALA A 5 8.83 -17.21 11.20
CA ALA A 5 8.72 -17.00 9.75
C ALA A 5 7.23 -17.01 9.35
N ALA A 6 6.82 -16.05 8.52
CA ALA A 6 5.46 -16.01 7.99
C ALA A 6 5.19 -17.27 7.16
N ASN A 7 4.08 -17.95 7.45
CA ASN A 7 3.58 -19.03 6.61
C ASN A 7 2.46 -18.46 5.71
N PRO A 8 2.67 -18.36 4.39
CA PRO A 8 1.69 -17.74 3.48
C PRO A 8 0.38 -18.52 3.38
N ASN A 9 0.30 -19.74 3.93
CA ASN A 9 -0.91 -20.54 3.99
C ASN A 9 -1.65 -20.42 5.33
N GLU A 10 -1.10 -19.71 6.31
CA GLU A 10 -1.73 -19.50 7.61
C GLU A 10 -2.65 -18.28 7.57
N ASN A 11 -3.93 -18.51 7.81
CA ASN A 11 -4.90 -17.43 7.92
C ASN A 11 -4.89 -16.85 9.35
N LEU A 12 -4.32 -15.66 9.50
CA LEU A 12 -4.13 -15.00 10.80
C LEU A 12 -5.38 -14.29 11.33
N LEU A 13 -6.50 -14.32 10.60
CA LEU A 13 -7.71 -13.62 11.02
C LEU A 13 -8.42 -14.34 12.17
N PRO A 14 -8.94 -13.60 13.17
CA PRO A 14 -9.74 -14.17 14.24
C PRO A 14 -11.18 -14.53 13.82
N TYR A 15 -11.59 -14.16 12.59
CA TYR A 15 -12.92 -14.37 12.03
C TYR A 15 -12.83 -14.70 10.53
N ASP A 16 -13.97 -14.82 9.87
CA ASP A 16 -14.09 -15.12 8.44
C ASP A 16 -13.25 -14.17 7.57
N GLY A 17 -12.61 -14.72 6.55
CA GLY A 17 -11.73 -14.02 5.61
C GLY A 17 -10.49 -14.83 5.28
N ILE A 18 -9.59 -14.29 4.45
CA ILE A 18 -8.29 -14.89 4.14
C ILE A 18 -7.23 -13.79 4.24
N VAL A 19 -6.22 -14.01 5.07
CA VAL A 19 -4.95 -13.23 5.05
C VAL A 19 -3.89 -14.05 4.33
N ASN A 20 -3.24 -13.42 3.36
CA ASN A 20 -2.05 -13.96 2.72
C ASN A 20 -0.84 -13.15 3.23
N ASP A 21 -0.10 -13.70 4.19
CA ASP A 21 1.11 -13.07 4.72
C ASP A 21 2.37 -13.65 4.05
N PHE A 22 3.01 -12.85 3.19
CA PHE A 22 4.24 -13.23 2.50
C PHE A 22 5.51 -12.80 3.24
N GLY A 23 5.38 -12.20 4.43
CA GLY A 23 6.51 -11.71 5.21
C GLY A 23 7.30 -10.60 4.49
N GLN A 24 8.62 -10.59 4.71
CA GLN A 24 9.52 -9.62 4.10
C GLN A 24 9.74 -9.94 2.62
N VAL A 25 9.32 -9.03 1.73
CA VAL A 25 9.41 -9.21 0.28
C VAL A 25 10.76 -8.80 -0.30
N PHE A 26 11.48 -7.88 0.36
CA PHE A 26 12.81 -7.44 -0.06
C PHE A 26 13.89 -8.16 0.75
N ASP A 27 14.81 -8.85 0.09
CA ASP A 27 15.88 -9.62 0.75
C ASP A 27 16.83 -8.76 1.60
N ASN A 28 17.07 -7.51 1.19
CA ASN A 28 17.91 -6.55 1.93
C ASN A 28 17.07 -5.32 2.38
N PRO A 29 16.90 -5.12 3.71
CA PRO A 29 16.01 -4.09 4.23
C PRO A 29 16.55 -2.65 4.18
N ALA A 30 17.81 -2.41 3.78
CA ALA A 30 18.44 -1.12 4.08
C ALA A 30 18.49 -0.12 2.91
N ASP A 31 18.78 -0.54 1.69
CA ASP A 31 19.18 0.44 0.65
C ASP A 31 18.12 0.63 -0.44
N GLU A 32 17.74 -0.43 -1.15
CA GLU A 32 16.81 -0.34 -2.27
C GLU A 32 15.37 0.03 -1.85
N PRO A 33 14.75 -0.62 -0.84
CA PRO A 33 13.38 -0.28 -0.43
C PRO A 33 13.28 1.16 0.11
N ASN A 34 14.32 1.60 0.83
CA ASN A 34 14.39 2.95 1.38
C ASN A 34 14.59 4.01 0.29
N ALA A 35 15.39 3.69 -0.75
CA ALA A 35 15.55 4.57 -1.90
C ALA A 35 14.23 4.71 -2.68
N LEU A 36 13.54 3.60 -2.95
CA LEU A 36 12.22 3.61 -3.60
C LEU A 36 11.19 4.38 -2.78
N TYR A 37 11.13 4.15 -1.47
CA TYR A 37 10.24 4.88 -0.56
C TYR A 37 10.46 6.39 -0.65
N ARG A 38 11.71 6.86 -0.51
CA ARG A 38 12.05 8.29 -0.61
C ARG A 38 11.72 8.86 -1.98
N HIS A 39 12.01 8.11 -3.04
CA HIS A 39 11.72 8.51 -4.40
C HIS A 39 10.21 8.70 -4.60
N PHE A 40 9.39 7.71 -4.27
CA PHE A 40 7.94 7.82 -4.44
C PHE A 40 7.33 8.90 -3.57
N LEU A 41 7.79 9.04 -2.32
CA LEU A 41 7.28 10.06 -1.40
C LEU A 41 7.56 11.48 -1.90
N THR A 42 8.72 11.72 -2.52
CA THR A 42 9.15 13.08 -2.88
C THR A 42 8.88 13.44 -4.34
N GLN A 43 8.78 12.47 -5.24
CA GLN A 43 8.72 12.72 -6.68
C GLN A 43 7.33 12.53 -7.29
N LEU A 44 6.44 11.75 -6.66
CA LEU A 44 5.11 11.55 -7.21
C LEU A 44 4.18 12.74 -6.89
N PRO A 45 3.21 13.05 -7.77
CA PRO A 45 2.31 14.20 -7.60
C PRO A 45 1.18 13.90 -6.61
N TRP A 46 1.52 13.75 -5.33
CA TRP A 46 0.58 13.44 -4.25
C TRP A 46 -0.52 14.50 -4.11
N GLN A 47 -1.79 14.06 -4.08
CA GLN A 47 -2.95 14.92 -3.88
C GLN A 47 -3.85 14.39 -2.77
N PRO A 48 -4.57 15.25 -2.04
CA PRO A 48 -5.61 14.80 -1.10
C PRO A 48 -6.62 13.91 -1.82
N ASP A 49 -7.00 12.81 -1.17
CA ASP A 49 -8.03 11.93 -1.68
C ASP A 49 -9.42 12.60 -1.60
N VAL A 50 -10.20 12.45 -2.66
CA VAL A 50 -11.54 13.04 -2.81
C VAL A 50 -12.53 11.94 -3.11
N VAL A 51 -13.47 11.72 -2.18
CA VAL A 51 -14.46 10.64 -2.27
C VAL A 51 -15.86 11.19 -2.20
N THR A 52 -16.77 10.64 -3.01
CA THR A 52 -18.20 10.96 -2.92
C THR A 52 -18.93 9.81 -2.26
N ILE A 53 -19.50 10.06 -1.09
CA ILE A 53 -20.21 9.06 -0.28
C ILE A 53 -21.63 9.59 -0.04
N PHE A 54 -22.64 8.81 -0.43
CA PHE A 54 -24.06 9.19 -0.33
C PHE A 54 -24.38 10.60 -0.91
N GLY A 55 -23.77 10.93 -2.04
CA GLY A 55 -23.99 12.21 -2.73
C GLY A 55 -23.28 13.42 -2.11
N LYS A 56 -22.45 13.22 -1.08
CA LYS A 56 -21.62 14.27 -0.47
C LYS A 56 -20.15 14.02 -0.81
N THR A 57 -19.46 15.07 -1.23
CA THR A 57 -18.02 15.02 -1.51
C THR A 57 -17.23 15.35 -0.26
N HIS A 58 -16.25 14.50 0.05
CA HIS A 58 -15.35 14.62 1.17
C HIS A 58 -13.90 14.65 0.68
N VAL A 59 -13.12 15.60 1.17
CA VAL A 59 -11.67 15.64 0.98
C VAL A 59 -11.02 15.09 2.25
N THR A 60 -10.14 14.11 2.12
CA THR A 60 -9.45 13.50 3.26
C THR A 60 -8.01 14.01 3.39
N HIS A 61 -7.40 13.85 4.57
CA HIS A 61 -5.99 14.17 4.77
C HIS A 61 -5.03 13.12 4.17
N ARG A 62 -5.55 11.97 3.72
CA ARG A 62 -4.72 10.96 3.08
C ARG A 62 -4.35 11.47 1.68
N GLN A 63 -3.07 11.44 1.37
CA GLN A 63 -2.60 11.72 0.01
C GLN A 63 -2.57 10.44 -0.83
N ILE A 64 -2.95 10.57 -2.10
CA ILE A 64 -2.96 9.49 -3.09
C ILE A 64 -2.34 9.96 -4.41
N VAL A 65 -1.89 9.00 -5.21
CA VAL A 65 -1.46 9.18 -6.60
C VAL A 65 -2.07 8.04 -7.40
N TRP A 66 -2.70 8.37 -8.53
CA TRP A 66 -3.17 7.39 -9.50
C TRP A 66 -2.11 7.21 -10.59
N MET A 67 -1.63 5.97 -10.77
CA MET A 67 -0.68 5.61 -11.81
C MET A 67 -1.32 4.52 -12.67
N SER A 68 -1.35 4.73 -13.99
CA SER A 68 -1.82 3.74 -14.95
C SER A 68 -0.92 3.75 -16.17
N LYS A 69 -0.83 2.61 -16.87
CA LYS A 69 -0.08 2.52 -18.13
C LYS A 69 -0.71 3.37 -19.25
N ASN A 70 -2.04 3.52 -19.22
CA ASN A 70 -2.81 4.34 -20.14
C ASN A 70 -3.58 5.38 -19.34
N ASP A 71 -3.80 6.58 -19.88
CA ASP A 71 -4.62 7.61 -19.25
C ASP A 71 -6.00 7.04 -18.91
N TYR A 72 -6.24 6.83 -17.61
CA TYR A 72 -7.53 6.41 -17.09
C TYR A 72 -8.17 7.62 -16.45
N HIS A 73 -9.32 8.04 -16.98
CA HIS A 73 -10.16 9.06 -16.37
C HIS A 73 -11.27 8.35 -15.59
N TYR A 74 -11.35 8.65 -14.29
CA TYR A 74 -12.48 8.28 -13.43
C TYR A 74 -13.56 9.36 -13.46
#